data_AF-A0A660WAF7-F1
#
_entry.id   AF-A0A660WAF7-F1
#
_cell.length_a   1.000
_cell.length_b   1.000
_cell.length_c   1.000
_cell.angle_alpha   90.00
_cell.angle_beta   90.00
_cell.angle_gamma   90.00
#
_symmetry.space_group_name_H-M   'P 1'
#
loop_
_entity.id
_entity.type
_entity.pdbx_description
1 polymer ?
#
loop_
_entity_poly.entity_id
_entity_poly.type
_entity_poly.pdbx_seq_one_letter_code
_entity_poly.pdbx_strand_id
1 'polypeptide(L)'
;MDTNYFVGIDVAKDHFDIHILPDNTAFQTGSAAEDIAKLIVKLKKLSVKLIVIEATGGYETQLAAELQANDLSTAVVNPRRTRLFTSATGRLAKTDRIDAKALALFAQKLQPPARPIGDENTLKVKAIVARRRQLIRMRTAELNRMHQAKNKGIRQSIQMILDLIKQQIKDIDDQLGLAIAESSQWTKKAELLKSVPGVGDVICNTLLAELPELGELNRRAIAALVGVAPMNCDSGKFRGYRRIRGGRTPVRNALYMATLVAIRHNPKIRTYYQRLVESGKKKIVALVAAMRKLLIILNIMLQRNQPWQPELC
;
A
#
# COMPACT_ATOMS: atom_id res chain seq x y z
N MET A 1 0.55 -26.97 -27.28
CA MET A 1 1.16 -26.24 -26.15
C MET A 1 0.42 -24.92 -26.07
N ASP A 2 -0.35 -24.67 -25.02
CA ASP A 2 -1.05 -23.39 -24.89
C ASP A 2 -0.03 -22.26 -24.77
N THR A 3 -0.03 -21.34 -25.73
CA THR A 3 0.85 -20.18 -25.75
C THR A 3 0.46 -19.27 -24.59
N ASN A 4 1.34 -19.13 -23.60
CA ASN A 4 1.11 -18.25 -22.47
C ASN A 4 1.33 -16.79 -22.87
N TYR A 5 0.29 -15.97 -22.74
CA TYR A 5 0.34 -14.56 -23.05
C TYR A 5 0.71 -13.71 -21.84
N PHE A 6 1.57 -12.70 -22.06
CA PHE A 6 1.98 -11.73 -21.06
C PHE A 6 1.64 -10.33 -21.55
N VAL A 7 0.97 -9.55 -20.71
CA VAL A 7 0.44 -8.25 -21.08
C VAL A 7 1.06 -7.18 -20.19
N GLY A 8 1.54 -6.10 -20.80
CA GLY A 8 1.93 -4.89 -20.12
C GLY A 8 0.95 -3.77 -20.46
N ILE A 9 0.45 -3.07 -19.45
CA ILE A 9 -0.45 -1.94 -19.64
C ILE A 9 0.16 -0.71 -18.95
N ASP A 10 0.48 0.30 -19.75
CA ASP A 10 0.78 1.62 -19.24
C ASP A 10 -0.50 2.47 -19.20
N VAL A 11 -0.71 3.17 -18.09
CA VAL A 11 -1.99 3.81 -17.76
C VAL A 11 -1.83 5.32 -17.78
N ALA A 12 -2.44 5.95 -18.79
CA ALA A 12 -2.66 7.38 -18.86
C ALA A 12 -4.08 7.74 -18.40
N LYS A 13 -4.35 9.05 -18.27
CA LYS A 13 -5.64 9.56 -17.79
C LYS A 13 -6.82 9.16 -18.71
N ASP A 14 -6.62 9.32 -20.03
CA ASP A 14 -7.69 9.20 -21.02
C ASP A 14 -7.57 7.95 -21.91
N HIS A 15 -6.47 7.20 -21.79
CA HIS A 15 -6.20 6.00 -22.58
C HIS A 15 -5.23 5.06 -21.87
N PHE A 16 -5.17 3.81 -22.35
CA PHE A 16 -4.20 2.81 -21.93
C PHE A 16 -3.40 2.33 -23.13
N ASP A 17 -2.09 2.17 -22.94
CA ASP A 17 -1.18 1.56 -23.91
C ASP A 17 -0.95 0.11 -23.53
N ILE A 18 -1.28 -0.81 -24.45
CA ILE A 18 -1.20 -2.25 -24.21
C ILE A 18 -0.16 -2.86 -25.13
N HIS A 19 0.70 -3.70 -24.55
CA HIS A 19 1.61 -4.56 -25.29
C HIS A 19 1.45 -6.01 -24.89
N ILE A 20 1.34 -6.90 -25.87
CA ILE A 20 1.11 -8.34 -25.68
C ILE A 20 2.32 -9.13 -26.21
N LEU A 21 2.83 -10.05 -25.40
CA LEU A 21 3.84 -11.05 -25.77
C LEU A 21 3.24 -12.46 -25.71
N PRO A 22 3.67 -13.41 -26.57
CA PRO A 22 4.80 -13.32 -27.49
C PRO A 22 4.51 -12.64 -28.85
N ASP A 23 3.25 -12.44 -29.21
CA ASP A 23 2.82 -11.93 -30.53
C ASP A 23 3.37 -10.53 -30.88
N ASN A 24 3.90 -9.81 -29.89
CA ASN A 24 4.47 -8.49 -30.01
C ASN A 24 3.47 -7.45 -30.57
N THR A 25 2.19 -7.66 -30.27
CA THR A 25 1.07 -6.79 -30.65
C THR A 25 0.99 -5.61 -29.68
N ALA A 26 0.91 -4.39 -30.22
CA ALA A 26 0.70 -3.16 -29.46
C ALA A 26 -0.57 -2.45 -29.95
N PHE A 27 -1.39 -1.94 -29.03
CA PHE A 27 -2.56 -1.13 -29.35
C PHE A 27 -2.94 -0.24 -28.17
N GLN A 28 -3.77 0.76 -28.45
CA GLN A 28 -4.33 1.66 -27.44
C GLN A 28 -5.83 1.41 -27.28
N THR A 29 -6.35 1.70 -26.09
CA THR A 29 -7.80 1.69 -25.79
C THR A 29 -8.13 2.89 -24.90
N GLY A 30 -9.36 3.39 -24.95
CA GLY A 30 -9.81 4.48 -24.06
C GLY A 30 -9.97 4.03 -22.60
N SER A 31 -10.09 4.99 -21.69
CA SER A 31 -10.31 4.73 -20.26
C SER A 31 -11.79 4.65 -19.85
N ALA A 32 -12.73 4.76 -20.81
CA ALA A 32 -14.16 4.61 -20.56
C ALA A 32 -14.55 3.16 -20.26
N ALA A 33 -15.64 2.95 -19.51
CA ALA A 33 -16.11 1.62 -19.13
C ALA A 33 -16.38 0.70 -20.32
N GLU A 34 -16.92 1.24 -21.42
CA GLU A 34 -17.15 0.49 -22.66
C GLU A 34 -15.85 0.00 -23.30
N ASP A 35 -14.79 0.81 -23.22
CA ASP A 35 -13.48 0.48 -23.78
C ASP A 35 -12.75 -0.55 -22.92
N ILE A 36 -12.90 -0.48 -21.59
CA ILE A 36 -12.40 -1.52 -20.68
C ILE A 36 -13.11 -2.85 -20.93
N ALA A 37 -14.44 -2.83 -21.11
CA ALA A 37 -15.20 -4.03 -21.44
C ALA A 37 -14.72 -4.67 -22.76
N LYS A 38 -14.48 -3.87 -23.81
CA LYS A 38 -13.89 -4.34 -25.08
C LYS A 38 -12.49 -4.93 -24.88
N LEU A 39 -11.65 -4.30 -24.06
CA LEU A 39 -10.32 -4.80 -23.72
C LEU A 39 -10.41 -6.18 -23.04
N ILE A 40 -11.29 -6.33 -22.05
CA ILE A 40 -11.48 -7.60 -21.32
C ILE A 40 -11.92 -8.71 -22.29
N VAL A 41 -12.89 -8.45 -23.17
CA VAL A 41 -13.32 -9.42 -24.18
C VAL A 41 -12.17 -9.84 -25.08
N LYS A 42 -11.30 -8.91 -25.47
CA LYS A 42 -10.10 -9.21 -26.28
C LYS A 42 -9.09 -10.05 -25.52
N LEU A 43 -8.85 -9.75 -24.24
CA LEU A 43 -7.89 -10.48 -23.40
C LEU A 43 -8.38 -11.88 -23.04
N LYS A 44 -9.69 -12.09 -22.81
CA LYS A 44 -10.28 -13.41 -22.54
C LYS A 44 -10.14 -14.39 -23.70
N LYS A 45 -10.01 -13.90 -24.94
CA LYS A 45 -9.74 -14.74 -26.12
C LYS A 45 -8.31 -15.28 -26.14
N LEU A 46 -7.42 -14.74 -25.31
CA LEU A 46 -6.03 -15.14 -25.19
C LEU A 46 -5.83 -15.91 -23.88
N SER A 47 -4.94 -16.90 -23.88
CA SER A 47 -4.50 -17.59 -22.66
C SER A 47 -3.53 -16.70 -21.86
N VAL A 48 -4.05 -15.59 -21.31
CA VAL A 48 -3.25 -14.60 -20.56
C VAL A 48 -2.82 -15.16 -19.21
N LYS A 49 -1.51 -15.36 -19.06
CA LYS A 49 -0.92 -15.83 -17.82
C LYS A 49 -0.79 -14.71 -16.78
N LEU A 50 -0.42 -13.51 -17.22
CA LEU A 50 -0.21 -12.37 -16.33
C LEU A 50 -0.31 -11.03 -17.06
N ILE A 51 -1.04 -10.10 -16.44
CA ILE A 51 -1.12 -8.69 -16.80
C ILE A 51 -0.34 -7.89 -15.76
N VAL A 52 0.55 -7.00 -16.21
CA VAL A 52 1.28 -6.08 -15.34
C VAL A 52 0.88 -4.64 -15.66
N ILE A 53 0.49 -3.92 -14.62
CA ILE A 53 0.08 -2.52 -14.68
C ILE A 53 0.98 -1.71 -13.76
N GLU A 54 1.52 -0.59 -14.22
CA GLU A 54 2.28 0.33 -13.37
C GLU A 54 1.34 1.19 -12.50
N ALA A 55 1.69 1.40 -11.23
CA ALA A 55 0.92 2.25 -10.35
C ALA A 55 1.12 3.76 -10.65
N THR A 56 0.13 4.43 -11.24
CA THR A 56 0.15 5.85 -11.65
C THR A 56 -0.86 6.71 -10.89
N GLY A 57 -0.79 6.67 -9.57
CA GLY A 57 -1.46 7.67 -8.72
C GLY A 57 -2.98 7.50 -8.58
N GLY A 58 -3.56 6.39 -9.04
CA GLY A 58 -4.93 6.00 -8.78
C GLY A 58 -5.68 5.47 -10.00
N TYR A 59 -5.34 5.95 -11.19
CA TYR A 59 -6.01 5.57 -12.45
C TYR A 59 -5.93 4.08 -12.76
N GLU A 60 -4.85 3.42 -12.32
CA GLU A 60 -4.67 1.99 -12.49
C GLU A 60 -5.67 1.14 -11.68
N THR A 61 -6.27 1.71 -10.63
CA THR A 61 -7.00 0.94 -9.63
C THR A 61 -8.29 0.37 -10.19
N GLN A 62 -9.04 1.18 -10.96
CA GLN A 62 -10.30 0.75 -11.57
C GLN A 62 -10.05 -0.33 -12.62
N LEU A 63 -9.16 -0.07 -13.58
CA LEU A 63 -8.80 -1.03 -14.62
C LEU A 63 -8.37 -2.37 -14.02
N ALA A 64 -7.50 -2.31 -13.01
CA ALA A 64 -6.98 -3.51 -12.39
C ALA A 64 -8.09 -4.29 -11.62
N ALA A 65 -9.02 -3.59 -10.96
CA ALA A 65 -10.18 -4.21 -10.31
C ALA A 65 -11.10 -4.91 -11.33
N GLU A 66 -11.41 -4.24 -12.45
CA GLU A 66 -12.27 -4.81 -13.50
C GLU A 66 -11.63 -6.04 -14.17
N LEU A 67 -10.31 -6.03 -14.38
CA LEU A 67 -9.58 -7.20 -14.88
C LEU A 67 -9.64 -8.38 -13.90
N GLN A 68 -9.41 -8.14 -12.61
CA GLN A 68 -9.47 -9.21 -11.60
C GLN A 68 -10.88 -9.75 -11.39
N ALA A 69 -11.91 -8.90 -11.44
CA ALA A 69 -13.32 -9.32 -11.40
C ALA A 69 -13.72 -10.21 -12.59
N ASN A 70 -12.90 -10.24 -13.63
CA ASN A 70 -13.07 -11.05 -14.85
C ASN A 70 -12.07 -12.20 -14.94
N ASP A 71 -11.52 -12.64 -13.80
CA ASP A 71 -10.58 -13.76 -13.64
C ASP A 71 -9.24 -13.58 -14.41
N LEU A 72 -8.87 -12.34 -14.73
CA LEU A 72 -7.58 -12.05 -15.36
C LEU A 72 -6.52 -11.75 -14.29
N SER A 73 -5.51 -12.63 -14.23
CA SER A 73 -4.37 -12.50 -13.31
C SER A 73 -3.62 -11.19 -13.53
N THR A 74 -3.80 -10.24 -12.60
CA THR A 74 -3.33 -8.85 -12.74
C THR A 74 -2.45 -8.44 -11.56
N ALA A 75 -1.26 -7.93 -11.86
CA ALA A 75 -0.28 -7.45 -10.88
C ALA A 75 0.00 -5.96 -11.06
N VAL A 76 -0.39 -5.15 -10.07
CA VAL A 76 -0.03 -3.73 -9.99
C VAL A 76 1.38 -3.60 -9.39
N VAL A 77 2.31 -3.00 -10.14
CA VAL A 77 3.73 -2.92 -9.77
C VAL A 77 4.17 -1.49 -9.46
N ASN A 78 5.17 -1.37 -8.59
CA ASN A 78 5.73 -0.08 -8.20
C ASN A 78 6.58 0.51 -9.34
N PRO A 79 6.39 1.79 -9.71
CA PRO A 79 7.15 2.45 -10.78
C PRO A 79 8.68 2.42 -10.61
N ARG A 80 9.17 2.29 -9.38
CA ARG A 80 10.60 2.15 -9.12
C ARG A 80 11.15 0.79 -9.60
N ARG A 81 10.36 -0.29 -9.51
CA ARG A 81 10.79 -1.64 -9.91
C ARG A 81 10.85 -1.78 -11.42
N THR A 82 9.82 -1.30 -12.09
CA THR A 82 9.73 -1.23 -13.56
C THR A 82 10.85 -0.35 -14.11
N ARG A 83 11.09 0.83 -13.52
CA ARG A 83 12.20 1.71 -13.93
C ARG A 83 13.59 1.09 -13.74
N LEU A 84 13.83 0.38 -12.64
CA LEU A 84 15.10 -0.34 -12.44
C LEU A 84 15.27 -1.45 -13.48
N PHE A 85 14.19 -2.15 -13.83
CA PHE A 85 14.21 -3.18 -14.87
C PHE A 85 14.48 -2.58 -16.26
N THR A 86 13.78 -1.52 -16.66
CA THR A 86 14.00 -0.86 -17.95
C THR A 86 15.43 -0.37 -18.09
N SER A 87 15.95 0.27 -17.05
CA SER A 87 17.32 0.78 -16.99
C SER A 87 18.35 -0.36 -17.11
N ALA A 88 18.13 -1.49 -16.43
CA ALA A 88 19.01 -2.66 -16.51
C ALA A 88 18.98 -3.33 -17.90
N THR A 89 17.89 -3.20 -18.64
CA THR A 89 17.74 -3.75 -20.01
C THR A 89 18.23 -2.82 -21.11
N GLY A 90 18.87 -1.69 -20.79
CA GLY A 90 19.49 -0.79 -21.78
C GLY A 90 18.51 0.05 -22.61
N ARG A 91 17.23 0.15 -22.20
CA ARG A 91 16.22 0.95 -22.91
C ARG A 91 16.22 2.39 -22.37
N LEU A 92 16.80 3.31 -23.14
CA LEU A 92 16.93 4.73 -22.79
C LEU A 92 15.81 5.61 -23.40
N ALA A 93 15.17 5.14 -24.47
CA ALA A 93 14.06 5.86 -25.11
C ALA A 93 12.77 5.71 -24.30
N LYS A 94 12.01 6.80 -24.18
CA LYS A 94 10.82 6.91 -23.34
C LYS A 94 9.62 7.28 -24.20
N THR A 95 8.79 6.31 -24.54
CA THR A 95 7.49 6.51 -25.19
C THR A 95 6.49 5.55 -24.55
N ASP A 96 5.21 5.92 -24.54
CA ASP A 96 4.16 5.15 -23.85
C ASP A 96 4.08 3.70 -24.37
N ARG A 97 4.29 3.50 -25.68
CA ARG A 97 4.42 2.16 -26.30
C ARG A 97 5.63 1.37 -25.83
N ILE A 98 6.77 2.04 -25.61
CA ILE A 98 7.99 1.38 -25.09
C ILE A 98 7.78 0.97 -23.63
N ASP A 99 7.07 1.80 -22.86
CA ASP A 99 6.77 1.52 -21.45
C ASP A 99 5.80 0.34 -21.32
N ALA A 100 4.72 0.28 -22.10
CA ALA A 100 3.84 -0.89 -22.17
C ALA A 100 4.59 -2.19 -22.57
N LYS A 101 5.49 -2.12 -23.56
CA LYS A 101 6.35 -3.25 -23.96
C LYS A 101 7.31 -3.67 -22.85
N ALA A 102 7.86 -2.71 -22.10
CA ALA A 102 8.70 -3.02 -20.97
C ALA A 102 7.93 -3.71 -19.84
N LEU A 103 6.69 -3.31 -19.58
CA LEU A 103 5.80 -3.96 -18.62
C LEU A 103 5.46 -5.39 -19.04
N ALA A 104 5.19 -5.64 -20.33
CA ALA A 104 4.92 -6.99 -20.85
C ALA A 104 6.15 -7.90 -20.68
N LEU A 105 7.34 -7.37 -20.96
CA LEU A 105 8.59 -8.10 -20.73
C LEU A 105 8.86 -8.33 -19.23
N PHE A 106 8.55 -7.35 -18.39
CA PHE A 106 8.63 -7.48 -16.94
C PHE A 106 7.71 -8.60 -16.44
N ALA A 107 6.48 -8.66 -16.95
CA ALA A 107 5.52 -9.73 -16.68
C ALA A 107 6.08 -11.10 -17.05
N GLN A 108 6.63 -11.24 -18.26
CA GLN A 108 7.21 -12.49 -18.76
C GLN A 108 8.41 -12.96 -17.93
N LYS A 109 9.34 -12.05 -17.61
CA LYS A 109 10.63 -12.40 -16.99
C LYS A 109 10.57 -12.52 -15.48
N LEU A 110 9.80 -11.66 -14.80
CA LEU A 110 9.80 -11.58 -13.34
C LEU A 110 8.52 -12.12 -12.69
N GLN A 111 7.44 -12.29 -13.47
CA GLN A 111 6.15 -12.87 -13.02
C GLN A 111 5.76 -12.40 -11.61
N PRO A 112 5.65 -11.08 -11.36
CA PRO A 112 5.27 -10.57 -10.05
C PRO A 112 3.94 -11.19 -9.59
N PRO A 113 3.78 -11.48 -8.29
CA PRO A 113 2.55 -12.08 -7.80
C PRO A 113 1.36 -11.14 -8.05
N ALA A 114 0.31 -11.65 -8.69
CA ALA A 114 -0.99 -11.00 -8.75
C ALA A 114 -1.56 -10.98 -7.33
N ARG A 115 -1.75 -9.78 -6.79
CA ARG A 115 -2.30 -9.59 -5.44
C ARG A 115 -3.73 -9.11 -5.55
N PRO A 116 -4.62 -9.55 -4.66
CA PRO A 116 -6.00 -9.10 -4.66
C PRO A 116 -6.05 -7.58 -4.57
N ILE A 117 -6.75 -6.98 -5.51
CA ILE A 117 -7.23 -5.61 -5.42
C ILE A 117 -8.47 -5.74 -4.54
N GLY A 118 -8.48 -5.00 -3.44
CA GLY A 118 -9.60 -5.07 -2.51
C GLY A 118 -10.93 -4.83 -3.22
N ASP A 119 -12.00 -5.37 -2.65
CA ASP A 119 -13.37 -5.17 -3.14
C ASP A 119 -13.75 -3.68 -3.27
N GLU A 120 -14.89 -3.40 -3.91
CA GLU A 120 -15.38 -2.03 -4.13
C GLU A 120 -15.40 -1.22 -2.82
N ASN A 121 -15.83 -1.83 -1.72
CA ASN A 121 -15.81 -1.19 -0.41
C ASN A 121 -14.37 -0.88 0.06
N THR A 122 -13.42 -1.79 -0.12
CA THR A 122 -12.00 -1.55 0.18
C THR A 122 -11.46 -0.39 -0.65
N LEU A 123 -11.82 -0.29 -1.92
CA LEU A 123 -11.40 0.82 -2.78
C LEU A 123 -12.00 2.16 -2.31
N LYS A 124 -13.29 2.19 -1.98
CA LYS A 124 -13.99 3.34 -1.38
C LYS A 124 -13.28 3.78 -0.10
N VAL A 125 -13.08 2.88 0.86
CA VAL A 125 -12.42 3.21 2.13
C VAL A 125 -10.96 3.66 1.91
N LYS A 126 -10.22 3.02 1.00
CA LYS A 126 -8.86 3.42 0.64
C LYS A 126 -8.81 4.86 0.09
N ALA A 127 -9.77 5.26 -0.73
CA ALA A 127 -9.88 6.63 -1.22
C ALA A 127 -10.13 7.62 -0.06
N ILE A 128 -11.03 7.28 0.86
CA ILE A 128 -11.34 8.11 2.03
C ILE A 128 -10.11 8.23 2.96
N VAL A 129 -9.41 7.13 3.26
CA VAL A 129 -8.16 7.13 4.04
C VAL A 129 -7.06 7.97 3.37
N ALA A 130 -6.94 7.88 2.04
CA ALA A 130 -6.00 8.68 1.27
C ALA A 130 -6.32 10.17 1.37
N ARG A 131 -7.60 10.56 1.24
CA ARG A 131 -8.07 11.94 1.38
C ARG A 131 -7.81 12.47 2.79
N ARG A 132 -8.13 11.70 3.83
CA ARG A 132 -7.82 12.04 5.22
C ARG A 132 -6.34 12.37 5.40
N ARG A 133 -5.46 11.55 4.83
CA ARG A 133 -4.01 11.78 4.89
C ARG A 133 -3.58 13.07 4.20
N GLN A 134 -4.21 13.43 3.07
CA GLN A 134 -3.96 14.70 2.40
C GLN A 134 -4.34 15.88 3.31
N LEU A 135 -5.53 15.84 3.93
CA LEU A 135 -6.00 16.87 4.85
C LEU A 135 -5.08 17.02 6.07
N ILE A 136 -4.61 15.91 6.64
CA ILE A 136 -3.63 15.94 7.74
C ILE A 136 -2.32 16.61 7.31
N ARG A 137 -1.81 16.33 6.10
CA ARG A 137 -0.61 17.01 5.58
C ARG A 137 -0.83 18.52 5.40
N MET A 138 -2.00 18.91 4.87
CA MET A 138 -2.37 20.32 4.74
C MET A 138 -2.43 20.98 6.12
N ARG A 139 -3.09 20.35 7.10
CA ARG A 139 -3.14 20.84 8.48
C ARG A 139 -1.75 21.05 9.07
N THR A 140 -0.84 20.09 8.90
CA THR A 140 0.54 20.22 9.39
C THR A 140 1.27 21.38 8.70
N ALA A 141 1.09 21.55 7.39
CA ALA A 141 1.68 22.68 6.67
C ALA A 141 1.14 24.03 7.17
N GLU A 142 -0.17 24.16 7.40
CA GLU A 142 -0.77 25.38 7.95
C GLU A 142 -0.36 25.65 9.39
N LEU A 143 -0.24 24.62 10.24
CA LEU A 143 0.29 24.79 11.60
C LEU A 143 1.73 25.32 11.57
N ASN A 144 2.57 24.78 10.70
CA ASN A 144 3.94 25.28 10.55
C ASN A 144 3.97 26.74 10.10
N ARG A 145 3.08 27.15 9.19
CA ARG A 145 2.92 28.56 8.78
C ARG A 145 2.42 29.43 9.93
N MET A 146 1.45 28.94 10.72
CA MET A 146 0.95 29.62 11.92
C MET A 146 2.06 29.89 12.94
N HIS A 147 3.00 28.95 13.11
CA HIS A 147 4.14 29.12 14.00
C HIS A 147 5.12 30.20 13.52
N GLN A 148 5.26 30.40 12.20
CA GLN A 148 6.15 31.40 11.62
C GLN A 148 5.50 32.79 11.45
N ALA A 149 4.17 32.84 11.35
CA ALA A 149 3.43 34.06 11.09
C ALA A 149 3.44 35.01 12.31
N LYS A 150 4.00 36.22 12.12
CA LYS A 150 4.04 37.29 13.13
C LYS A 150 2.87 38.28 13.02
N ASN A 151 2.38 38.53 11.81
CA ASN A 151 1.30 39.48 11.56
C ASN A 151 -0.07 38.91 11.98
N LYS A 152 -0.87 39.71 12.72
CA LYS A 152 -2.19 39.29 13.24
C LYS A 152 -3.20 38.91 12.15
N GLY A 153 -3.28 39.67 11.06
CA GLY A 153 -4.20 39.40 9.94
C GLY A 153 -3.85 38.10 9.22
N ILE A 154 -2.57 37.85 8.99
CA ILE A 154 -2.10 36.58 8.40
C ILE A 154 -2.42 35.40 9.32
N ARG A 155 -2.19 35.53 10.63
CA ARG A 155 -2.55 34.50 11.62
C ARG A 155 -4.05 34.20 11.59
N GLN A 156 -4.90 35.22 11.50
CA GLN A 156 -6.35 35.04 11.40
C GLN A 156 -6.75 34.30 10.12
N SER A 157 -6.13 34.62 8.98
CA SER A 157 -6.32 33.89 7.71
C SER A 157 -5.94 32.42 7.83
N ILE A 158 -4.78 32.11 8.42
CA ILE A 158 -4.33 30.73 8.63
C ILE A 158 -5.28 29.99 9.59
N GLN A 159 -5.77 30.66 10.63
CA GLN A 159 -6.71 30.05 11.58
C GLN A 159 -8.01 29.63 10.89
N MET A 160 -8.58 30.47 10.02
CA MET A 160 -9.79 30.12 9.25
C MET A 160 -9.58 28.87 8.38
N ILE A 161 -8.41 28.76 7.73
CA ILE A 161 -8.08 27.56 6.95
C ILE A 161 -7.91 26.34 7.86
N LEU A 162 -7.27 26.47 9.02
CA LEU A 162 -7.11 25.39 9.99
C LEU A 162 -8.46 24.88 10.49
N ASP A 163 -9.41 25.78 10.74
CA ASP A 163 -10.76 25.41 11.20
C ASP A 163 -11.54 24.68 10.09
N LEU A 164 -11.45 25.14 8.85
CA LEU A 164 -12.01 24.44 7.69
C LEU A 164 -11.42 23.04 7.53
N ILE A 165 -10.09 22.91 7.57
CA ILE A 165 -9.42 21.60 7.45
C ILE A 165 -9.82 20.69 8.61
N LYS A 166 -9.95 21.21 9.83
CA LYS A 166 -10.40 20.44 10.99
C LYS A 166 -11.81 19.90 10.79
N GLN A 167 -12.73 20.71 10.28
CA GLN A 167 -14.09 20.26 9.97
C GLN A 167 -14.08 19.18 8.88
N GLN A 168 -13.35 19.39 7.80
CA GLN A 168 -13.22 18.41 6.72
C GLN A 168 -12.61 17.07 7.19
N ILE A 169 -11.67 17.10 8.12
CA ILE A 169 -11.13 15.86 8.73
C ILE A 169 -12.23 15.13 9.52
N LYS A 170 -13.05 15.87 10.27
CA LYS A 170 -14.17 15.28 11.01
C LYS A 170 -15.17 14.62 10.06
N ASP A 171 -15.61 15.33 9.02
CA ASP A 171 -16.57 14.80 8.04
C ASP A 171 -16.04 13.52 7.37
N ILE A 172 -14.74 13.48 7.06
CA ILE A 172 -14.07 12.31 6.50
C ILE A 172 -13.97 11.16 7.52
N ASP A 173 -13.73 11.46 8.80
CA ASP A 173 -13.71 10.46 9.87
C ASP A 173 -15.10 9.84 10.08
N ASP A 174 -16.16 10.65 10.00
CA ASP A 174 -17.55 10.18 10.07
C ASP A 174 -17.90 9.28 8.87
N GLN A 175 -17.51 9.68 7.65
CA GLN A 175 -17.66 8.85 6.43
C GLN A 175 -16.90 7.51 6.54
N LEU A 176 -15.70 7.51 7.12
CA LEU A 176 -14.96 6.26 7.38
C LEU A 176 -15.71 5.35 8.34
N GLY A 177 -16.27 5.90 9.42
CA GLY A 177 -17.06 5.13 10.38
C GLY A 177 -18.24 4.42 9.71
N LEU A 178 -18.98 5.14 8.87
CA LEU A 178 -20.11 4.59 8.12
C LEU A 178 -19.69 3.50 7.14
N ALA A 179 -18.67 3.74 6.31
CA ALA A 179 -18.21 2.76 5.32
C ALA A 179 -17.67 1.45 5.94
N ILE A 180 -17.15 1.51 7.17
CA ILE A 180 -16.74 0.32 7.93
C ILE A 180 -17.97 -0.42 8.46
N ALA A 181 -18.92 0.31 9.04
CA ALA A 181 -20.14 -0.27 9.60
C ALA A 181 -21.02 -0.96 8.53
N GLU A 182 -20.98 -0.48 7.29
CA GLU A 182 -21.66 -1.09 6.13
C GLU A 182 -21.17 -2.53 5.83
N SER A 183 -19.93 -2.88 6.22
CA SER A 183 -19.35 -4.21 5.95
C SER A 183 -19.14 -5.03 7.21
N SER A 184 -19.94 -6.09 7.37
CA SER A 184 -19.83 -7.02 8.50
C SER A 184 -18.45 -7.67 8.61
N GLN A 185 -17.77 -7.93 7.47
CA GLN A 185 -16.42 -8.45 7.44
C GLN A 185 -15.41 -7.43 7.99
N TRP A 186 -15.56 -6.16 7.63
CA TRP A 186 -14.70 -5.08 8.11
C TRP A 186 -14.89 -4.82 9.60
N THR A 187 -16.13 -4.79 10.08
CA THR A 187 -16.44 -4.65 11.51
C THR A 187 -15.76 -5.74 12.33
N LYS A 188 -15.88 -7.01 11.93
CA LYS A 188 -15.21 -8.14 12.60
C LYS A 188 -13.69 -7.98 12.60
N LYS A 189 -13.08 -7.68 11.45
CA LYS A 189 -11.62 -7.45 11.38
C LYS A 189 -11.19 -6.26 12.23
N ALA A 190 -11.99 -5.19 12.28
CA ALA A 190 -11.71 -4.00 13.05
C ALA A 190 -11.76 -4.26 14.56
N GLU A 191 -12.76 -5.02 15.04
CA GLU A 191 -12.85 -5.44 16.44
C GLU A 191 -11.62 -6.23 16.87
N LEU A 192 -11.18 -7.19 16.05
CA LEU A 192 -9.96 -7.96 16.32
C LEU A 192 -8.73 -7.08 16.38
N LEU A 193 -8.53 -6.18 15.41
CA LEU A 193 -7.36 -5.30 15.38
C LEU A 193 -7.36 -4.32 16.57
N LYS A 194 -8.51 -3.73 16.89
CA LYS A 194 -8.69 -2.77 17.99
C LYS A 194 -8.54 -3.39 19.37
N SER A 195 -8.70 -4.71 19.50
CA SER A 195 -8.41 -5.40 20.77
C SER A 195 -6.94 -5.31 21.19
N VAL A 196 -6.02 -4.98 20.26
CA VAL A 196 -4.59 -4.86 20.53
C VAL A 196 -4.27 -3.50 21.16
N PRO A 197 -3.69 -3.44 22.38
CA PRO A 197 -3.28 -2.18 22.98
C PRO A 197 -2.29 -1.44 22.08
N GLY A 198 -2.66 -0.23 21.66
CA GLY A 198 -1.89 0.59 20.72
C GLY A 198 -2.45 0.66 19.30
N VAL A 199 -3.51 -0.09 18.99
CA VAL A 199 -4.23 0.01 17.71
C VAL A 199 -5.57 0.71 17.93
N GLY A 200 -5.65 1.98 17.52
CA GLY A 200 -6.91 2.74 17.48
C GLY A 200 -7.52 2.80 16.07
N ASP A 201 -8.66 3.47 15.92
CA ASP A 201 -9.44 3.49 14.67
C ASP A 201 -8.61 3.93 13.46
N VAL A 202 -7.82 5.01 13.58
CA VAL A 202 -6.97 5.50 12.48
C VAL A 202 -6.00 4.44 11.97
N ILE A 203 -5.37 3.70 12.89
CA ILE A 203 -4.40 2.65 12.54
C ILE A 203 -5.15 1.47 11.93
N CYS A 204 -6.24 1.05 12.56
CA CYS A 204 -7.11 -0.01 12.09
C CYS A 204 -7.58 0.25 10.65
N ASN A 205 -8.16 1.41 10.38
CA ASN A 205 -8.70 1.79 9.07
C ASN A 205 -7.60 1.84 8.02
N THR A 206 -6.41 2.33 8.38
CA THR A 206 -5.26 2.34 7.47
C THR A 206 -4.81 0.92 7.12
N LEU A 207 -4.79 0.01 8.09
CA LEU A 207 -4.40 -1.38 7.86
C LEU A 207 -5.41 -2.11 6.99
N LEU A 208 -6.71 -1.98 7.28
CA LEU A 208 -7.76 -2.63 6.48
C LEU A 208 -7.77 -2.13 5.03
N ALA A 209 -7.62 -0.82 4.83
CA ALA A 209 -7.72 -0.22 3.51
C ALA A 209 -6.45 -0.36 2.65
N GLU A 210 -5.26 -0.35 3.27
CA GLU A 210 -3.98 -0.35 2.54
C GLU A 210 -3.16 -1.63 2.72
N LEU A 211 -3.68 -2.62 3.44
CA LEU A 211 -3.07 -3.94 3.62
C LEU A 211 -4.13 -5.05 3.54
N PRO A 212 -4.80 -5.23 2.38
CA PRO A 212 -5.81 -6.27 2.21
C PRO A 212 -5.26 -7.68 2.48
N GLU A 213 -3.96 -7.90 2.28
CA GLU A 213 -3.29 -9.20 2.48
C GLU A 213 -3.00 -9.51 3.97
N LEU A 214 -3.41 -8.64 4.90
CA LEU A 214 -3.25 -8.86 6.34
C LEU A 214 -4.12 -10.04 6.80
N GLY A 215 -3.48 -11.08 7.32
CA GLY A 215 -4.12 -12.35 7.68
C GLY A 215 -3.85 -13.49 6.70
N GLU A 216 -3.36 -13.20 5.50
CA GLU A 216 -3.15 -14.20 4.44
C GLU A 216 -1.66 -14.51 4.23
N LEU A 217 -0.80 -13.51 4.40
CA LEU A 217 0.63 -13.65 4.12
C LEU A 217 1.39 -14.25 5.29
N ASN A 218 2.48 -14.95 4.97
CA ASN A 218 3.42 -15.40 5.99
C ASN A 218 4.22 -14.22 6.59
N ARG A 219 4.80 -14.46 7.78
CA ARG A 219 5.58 -13.48 8.57
C ARG A 219 6.70 -12.76 7.81
N ARG A 220 7.30 -13.40 6.79
CA ARG A 220 8.40 -12.81 6.01
C ARG A 220 7.84 -11.94 4.87
N ALA A 221 6.83 -12.46 4.17
CA ALA A 221 6.18 -11.78 3.06
C ALA A 221 5.52 -10.47 3.51
N ILE A 222 4.77 -10.48 4.62
CA ILE A 222 4.10 -9.26 5.09
C ILE A 222 5.08 -8.19 5.59
N ALA A 223 6.15 -8.61 6.28
CA ALA A 223 7.18 -7.69 6.75
C ALA A 223 7.94 -7.03 5.58
N ALA A 224 8.17 -7.77 4.50
CA ALA A 224 8.77 -7.24 3.27
C ALA A 224 7.81 -6.31 2.53
N LEU A 225 6.52 -6.67 2.43
CA LEU A 225 5.48 -5.89 1.78
C LEU A 225 5.31 -4.50 2.43
N VAL A 226 5.25 -4.46 3.76
CA VAL A 226 5.13 -3.21 4.51
C VAL A 226 6.47 -2.45 4.53
N GLY A 227 7.60 -3.14 4.32
CA GLY A 227 8.93 -2.52 4.32
C GLY A 227 9.48 -2.30 5.73
N VAL A 228 9.27 -3.28 6.60
CA VAL A 228 9.80 -3.34 7.98
C VAL A 228 10.78 -4.51 8.18
N ALA A 229 10.99 -5.32 7.14
CA ALA A 229 12.04 -6.33 7.12
C ALA A 229 13.42 -5.65 6.94
N PRO A 230 14.40 -5.91 7.84
CA PRO A 230 15.76 -5.40 7.67
C PRO A 230 16.44 -6.07 6.48
N MET A 231 17.03 -5.27 5.60
CA MET A 231 17.76 -5.74 4.41
C MET A 231 19.26 -5.73 4.68
N ASN A 232 19.94 -6.78 4.18
CA ASN A 232 21.39 -6.88 4.24
C ASN A 232 22.06 -5.95 3.22
N CYS A 233 23.21 -5.40 3.59
CA CYS A 233 24.09 -4.61 2.74
C CYS A 233 25.53 -5.07 3.00
N ASP A 234 25.84 -6.28 2.52
CA ASP A 234 27.15 -6.91 2.70
C ASP A 234 27.82 -7.08 1.35
N SER A 235 29.15 -6.95 1.32
CA SER A 235 29.98 -7.24 0.15
C SER A 235 31.28 -7.89 0.59
N GLY A 236 31.55 -9.12 0.14
CA GLY A 236 32.72 -9.89 0.58
C GLY A 236 32.83 -9.97 2.11
N LYS A 237 33.90 -9.39 2.67
CA LYS A 237 34.13 -9.31 4.13
C LYS A 237 33.38 -8.17 4.83
N PHE A 238 32.81 -7.22 4.09
CA PHE A 238 32.10 -6.08 4.67
C PHE A 238 30.73 -6.49 5.21
N ARG A 239 30.49 -6.17 6.49
CA ARG A 239 29.19 -6.31 7.15
C ARG A 239 28.56 -4.95 7.38
N GLY A 240 27.69 -4.52 6.47
CA GLY A 240 27.06 -3.21 6.54
C GLY A 240 25.83 -3.16 7.44
N TYR A 241 25.49 -1.95 7.88
CA TYR A 241 24.32 -1.73 8.73
C TYR A 241 23.03 -2.13 8.03
N ARG A 242 22.18 -2.88 8.74
CA ARG A 242 20.88 -3.30 8.23
C ARG A 242 19.91 -2.14 8.20
N ARG A 243 19.26 -1.92 7.06
CA ARG A 243 18.30 -0.84 6.87
C ARG A 243 16.99 -1.40 6.32
N ILE A 244 15.88 -0.79 6.71
CA ILE A 244 14.61 -1.02 6.03
C ILE A 244 14.59 -0.16 4.75
N ARG A 245 14.01 -0.69 3.66
CA ARG A 245 13.87 0.03 2.39
C ARG A 245 12.58 -0.41 1.70
N GLY A 246 11.97 0.50 0.93
CA GLY A 246 10.77 0.22 0.15
C GLY A 246 9.53 -0.01 1.00
N GLY A 247 8.61 -0.83 0.47
CA GLY A 247 7.35 -1.21 1.09
C GLY A 247 6.24 -0.15 1.03
N ARG A 248 5.12 -0.43 1.70
CA ARG A 248 3.98 0.49 1.84
C ARG A 248 4.23 1.53 2.93
N THR A 249 4.83 2.66 2.54
CA THR A 249 5.17 3.77 3.46
C THR A 249 4.01 4.21 4.37
N PRO A 250 2.76 4.36 3.89
CA PRO A 250 1.72 4.87 4.77
C PRO A 250 1.29 3.85 5.84
N VAL A 251 1.21 2.57 5.48
CA VAL A 251 1.05 1.46 6.44
C VAL A 251 2.19 1.44 7.45
N ARG A 252 3.44 1.60 7.01
CA ARG A 252 4.60 1.68 7.90
C ARG A 252 4.50 2.87 8.88
N ASN A 253 4.05 4.04 8.42
CA ASN A 253 3.88 5.21 9.27
C ASN A 253 2.76 4.99 10.31
N ALA A 254 1.66 4.35 9.93
CA ALA A 254 0.60 3.98 10.86
C ALA A 254 1.11 3.00 11.93
N LEU A 255 1.84 1.96 11.52
CA LEU A 255 2.43 0.99 12.44
C LEU A 255 3.49 1.63 13.36
N TYR A 256 4.26 2.61 12.87
CA TYR A 256 5.19 3.36 13.70
C TYR A 256 4.46 4.05 14.86
N MET A 257 3.38 4.77 14.56
CA MET A 257 2.54 5.41 15.58
C MET A 257 1.90 4.39 16.53
N ALA A 258 1.39 3.28 15.98
CA ALA A 258 0.85 2.18 16.78
C ALA A 258 1.89 1.62 17.75
N THR A 259 3.12 1.46 17.29
CA THR A 259 4.21 0.89 18.09
C THR A 259 4.64 1.83 19.22
N LEU A 260 4.64 3.15 18.99
CA LEU A 260 4.93 4.13 20.06
C LEU A 260 3.90 4.07 21.21
N VAL A 261 2.64 3.78 20.89
CA VAL A 261 1.60 3.57 21.91
C VAL A 261 1.73 2.16 22.51
N ALA A 262 1.97 1.13 21.69
CA ALA A 262 2.14 -0.24 22.14
C ALA A 262 3.32 -0.42 23.10
N ILE A 263 4.45 0.25 22.91
CA ILE A 263 5.56 0.21 23.88
C ILE A 263 5.12 0.75 25.26
N ARG A 264 4.15 1.67 25.30
CA ARG A 264 3.63 2.25 26.54
C ARG A 264 2.49 1.48 27.16
N HIS A 265 1.72 0.68 26.41
CA HIS A 265 0.50 0.04 26.94
C HIS A 265 0.40 -1.46 26.67
N ASN A 266 1.16 -1.99 25.72
CA ASN A 266 1.23 -3.42 25.40
C ASN A 266 2.46 -4.05 26.07
N PRO A 267 2.29 -4.85 27.13
CA PRO A 267 3.43 -5.40 27.89
C PRO A 267 4.36 -6.26 27.02
N LYS A 268 3.84 -7.07 26.09
CA LYS A 268 4.67 -7.92 25.22
C LYS A 268 5.53 -7.12 24.24
N ILE A 269 4.99 -6.04 23.69
CA ILE A 269 5.76 -5.14 22.81
C ILE A 269 6.76 -4.33 23.64
N ARG A 270 6.36 -3.85 24.83
CA ARG A 270 7.24 -3.13 25.77
C ARG A 270 8.45 -3.97 26.15
N THR A 271 8.26 -5.17 26.68
CA THR A 271 9.34 -6.06 27.12
C THR A 271 10.27 -6.40 25.96
N TYR A 272 9.71 -6.66 24.78
CA TYR A 272 10.52 -6.94 23.58
C TYR A 272 11.38 -5.74 23.17
N TYR A 273 10.82 -4.52 23.20
CA TYR A 273 11.54 -3.29 22.92
C TYR A 273 12.63 -3.02 23.96
N GLN A 274 12.30 -3.09 25.25
CA GLN A 274 13.24 -2.85 26.35
C GLN A 274 14.44 -3.79 26.30
N ARG A 275 14.20 -5.11 26.16
CA ARG A 275 15.26 -6.11 26.00
C ARG A 275 16.22 -5.78 24.86
N LEU A 276 15.72 -5.28 23.73
CA LEU A 276 16.57 -4.89 22.60
C LEU A 276 17.42 -3.65 22.92
N VAL A 277 16.84 -2.65 23.59
CA VAL A 277 17.57 -1.45 24.01
C VAL A 277 18.64 -1.81 25.05
N GLU A 278 18.30 -2.65 26.03
CA GLU A 278 19.23 -3.17 27.05
C GLU A 278 20.38 -3.97 26.42
N SER A 279 20.11 -4.72 25.35
CA SER A 279 21.16 -5.41 24.56
C SER A 279 22.03 -4.47 23.69
N GLY A 280 21.93 -3.15 23.89
CA GLY A 280 22.75 -2.14 23.19
C GLY A 280 22.25 -1.74 21.80
N LYS A 281 21.02 -2.14 21.38
CA LYS A 281 20.47 -1.68 20.10
C LYS A 281 20.07 -0.20 20.20
N LYS A 282 20.36 0.56 19.14
CA LYS A 282 19.84 1.93 18.97
C LYS A 282 18.31 1.92 19.11
N LYS A 283 17.75 2.90 19.84
CA LYS A 283 16.30 3.02 20.10
C LYS A 283 15.46 2.91 18.82
N ILE A 284 15.88 3.58 17.73
CA ILE A 284 15.16 3.53 16.45
C ILE A 284 15.14 2.13 15.81
N VAL A 285 16.20 1.33 16.00
CA VAL A 285 16.26 -0.04 15.50
C VAL A 285 15.42 -0.98 16.35
N ALA A 286 15.47 -0.82 17.67
CA ALA A 286 14.58 -1.55 18.57
C ALA A 286 13.10 -1.25 18.26
N LEU A 287 12.78 0.02 17.95
CA LEU A 287 11.43 0.44 17.56
C LEU A 287 10.97 -0.21 16.26
N VAL A 288 11.82 -0.25 15.22
CA VAL A 288 11.49 -0.94 13.96
C VAL A 288 11.31 -2.44 14.17
N ALA A 289 12.13 -3.07 15.02
CA ALA A 289 11.96 -4.48 15.38
C ALA A 289 10.64 -4.73 16.13
N ALA A 290 10.27 -3.85 17.06
CA ALA A 290 8.99 -3.89 17.77
C ALA A 290 7.81 -3.70 16.81
N MET A 291 7.93 -2.79 15.85
CA MET A 291 6.94 -2.56 14.79
C MET A 291 6.74 -3.80 13.93
N ARG A 292 7.83 -4.48 13.53
CA ARG A 292 7.74 -5.77 12.83
C ARG A 292 7.06 -6.83 13.69
N LYS A 293 7.33 -6.89 15.00
CA LYS A 293 6.69 -7.83 15.92
C LYS A 293 5.18 -7.57 16.01
N LEU A 294 4.78 -6.31 16.18
CA LEU A 294 3.37 -5.89 16.20
C LEU A 294 2.66 -6.27 14.89
N LEU A 295 3.25 -6.01 13.74
CA LEU A 295 2.68 -6.40 12.44
C LEU A 295 2.45 -7.92 12.33
N ILE A 296 3.40 -8.73 12.79
CA ILE A 296 3.27 -10.19 12.77
C ILE A 296 2.14 -10.66 13.67
N ILE A 297 2.00 -10.07 14.86
CA ILE A 297 0.90 -10.35 15.79
C ILE A 297 -0.44 -10.06 15.12
N LEU A 298 -0.62 -8.86 14.55
CA LEU A 298 -1.85 -8.46 13.87
C LEU A 298 -2.20 -9.41 12.71
N ASN A 299 -1.19 -9.83 11.95
CA ASN A 299 -1.37 -10.79 10.88
C ASN A 299 -1.83 -12.16 11.37
N ILE A 300 -1.22 -12.69 12.43
CA ILE A 300 -1.60 -14.00 12.99
C ILE A 300 -2.99 -13.94 13.63
N MET A 301 -3.33 -12.84 14.30
CA MET A 301 -4.65 -12.64 14.89
C MET A 301 -5.77 -12.69 13.85
N LEU A 302 -5.60 -11.98 12.72
CA LEU A 302 -6.57 -12.07 11.63
C LEU A 302 -6.58 -13.45 10.97
N GLN A 303 -5.41 -14.08 10.79
CA GLN A 303 -5.32 -15.43 10.23
C GLN A 303 -6.08 -16.47 11.08
N ARG A 304 -6.05 -16.32 12.41
CA ARG A 304 -6.69 -17.23 13.36
C ARG A 304 -8.08 -16.79 13.79
N ASN A 305 -8.52 -15.62 13.36
CA ASN A 305 -9.77 -15.00 13.80
C ASN A 305 -9.85 -14.90 15.34
N GLN A 306 -8.73 -14.54 15.99
CA GLN A 306 -8.59 -14.52 17.44
C GLN A 306 -8.28 -13.10 17.93
N PRO A 307 -8.97 -12.60 18.97
CA PRO A 307 -8.67 -11.31 19.55
C PRO A 307 -7.34 -11.35 20.31
N TRP A 308 -6.84 -10.17 20.67
CA TRP A 308 -5.60 -10.04 21.41
C TRP A 308 -5.70 -10.74 22.76
N GLN A 309 -4.76 -11.64 23.00
CA GLN A 309 -4.62 -12.35 24.26
C GLN A 309 -3.23 -12.07 24.84
N PRO A 310 -3.13 -11.38 26.00
CA PRO A 310 -1.86 -10.99 26.60
C PRO A 310 -0.87 -12.15 26.77
N GLU A 311 -1.35 -13.38 26.97
CA GLU A 311 -0.51 -14.57 27.21
C GLU A 311 -0.15 -15.33 25.93
N LEU A 312 -1.05 -15.36 24.93
CA LEU A 312 -0.92 -16.22 23.74
C LEU A 312 -0.36 -15.52 22.49
N CYS A 313 -0.53 -14.20 22.32
CA CYS A 313 -0.17 -13.45 21.11
C CYS A 313 1.23 -12.83 21.11
#